data_AF-A0A1G5GJJ2-F1
#
_entry.id   AF-A0A1G5GJJ2-F1
#
_cell.length_a   1.000
_cell.length_b   1.000
_cell.length_c   1.000
_cell.angle_alpha   90.00
_cell.angle_beta   90.00
_cell.angle_gamma   90.00
#
_symmetry.space_group_name_H-M   'P 1'
#
loop_
_entity.id
_entity.type
_entity.pdbx_description
1 polymer ?
#
loop_
_entity_poly.entity_id
_entity_poly.type
_entity_poly.pdbx_seq_one_letter_code
_entity_poly.pdbx_strand_id
1 'polypeptide(L)'
;MDNALLLDALSKVDWTSQSQPPENAPGTLQKALLAIADAASQDSAWRAYNNLLSATGNNHAGTYYPVAVAVVPILGKVIEQGRDWPSWAALNVLIDLYCSFDPEPGQEIFLSSSRTVERVEAALGEAISSLRPLFKRIAHDPGSEGKRRAAAQELLKILSASRQESSIS
;
A
#
# COMPACT_ATOMS: atom_id res chain seq x y z
N MET A 1 -17.75 0.92 -0.94
CA MET A 1 -17.04 0.11 0.06
C MET A 1 -17.88 0.16 1.33
N ASP A 2 -17.84 -0.88 2.16
CA ASP A 2 -18.43 -0.80 3.51
C ASP A 2 -17.43 -0.09 4.44
N ASN A 3 -17.72 1.16 4.78
CA ASN A 3 -16.86 1.97 5.64
C ASN A 3 -16.70 1.35 7.04
N ALA A 4 -17.63 0.52 7.50
CA ALA A 4 -17.50 -0.16 8.79
C ALA A 4 -16.34 -1.17 8.80
N LEU A 5 -16.17 -1.94 7.72
CA LEU A 5 -15.08 -2.91 7.60
C LEU A 5 -13.70 -2.23 7.51
N LEU A 6 -13.63 -1.08 6.85
CA LEU A 6 -12.39 -0.31 6.78
C LEU A 6 -12.06 0.30 8.15
N LEU A 7 -13.04 0.90 8.83
CA LEU A 7 -12.83 1.47 10.17
C LEU A 7 -12.41 0.42 11.20
N ASP A 8 -13.00 -0.78 11.16
CA ASP A 8 -12.57 -1.91 11.98
C ASP A 8 -11.09 -2.27 11.70
N ALA A 9 -10.70 -2.37 10.42
CA ALA A 9 -9.31 -2.64 10.05
C ALA A 9 -8.34 -1.54 10.53
N LEU A 10 -8.74 -0.26 10.40
CA LEU A 10 -7.95 0.88 10.88
C LEU A 10 -7.80 0.87 12.40
N SER A 11 -8.81 0.44 13.15
CA SER A 11 -8.77 0.39 14.62
C SER A 11 -7.86 -0.70 15.18
N LYS A 12 -7.53 -1.73 14.38
CA LYS A 12 -6.70 -2.87 14.78
C LYS A 12 -5.20 -2.60 14.70
N VAL A 13 -4.80 -1.49 14.08
CA VAL A 13 -3.40 -1.09 13.97
C VAL A 13 -3.10 -0.08 15.06
N ASP A 14 -2.08 -0.35 15.87
CA ASP A 14 -1.52 0.65 16.77
C ASP A 14 -0.61 1.59 15.98
N TRP A 15 -1.22 2.63 15.40
CA TRP A 15 -0.51 3.62 14.61
C TRP A 15 0.55 4.38 15.41
N THR A 16 0.36 4.54 16.73
CA THR A 16 1.25 5.37 17.56
C THR A 16 2.59 4.71 17.83
N SER A 17 2.69 3.39 17.69
CA SER A 17 3.95 2.65 17.80
C SER A 17 4.68 2.46 16.47
N GLN A 18 4.07 2.84 15.34
CA GLN A 18 4.72 2.78 14.04
C GLN A 18 5.64 3.98 13.83
N SER A 19 6.83 3.75 13.25
CA SER A 19 7.65 4.85 12.76
C SER A 19 7.02 5.48 11.52
N GLN A 20 6.87 6.80 11.54
CA GLN A 20 6.13 7.60 10.55
C GLN A 20 6.89 8.89 10.24
N PRO A 21 6.58 9.58 9.13
CA PRO A 21 7.03 10.94 8.90
C PRO A 21 6.75 11.85 10.10
N PRO A 22 7.72 12.63 10.58
CA PRO A 22 7.59 13.45 11.80
C PRO A 22 6.52 14.55 11.70
N GLU A 23 6.16 14.96 10.50
CA GLU A 23 5.09 15.93 10.20
C GLU A 23 3.67 15.35 10.34
N ASN A 24 3.52 14.02 10.47
CA ASN A 24 2.21 13.41 10.64
C ASN A 24 1.58 13.81 11.98
N ALA A 25 0.47 14.53 11.91
CA ALA A 25 -0.41 14.70 13.06
C ALA A 25 -1.17 13.39 13.36
N PRO A 26 -1.64 13.18 14.61
CA PRO A 26 -2.52 12.05 14.93
C PRO A 26 -3.72 11.96 13.97
N GLY A 27 -3.95 10.77 13.41
CA GLY A 27 -5.06 10.52 12.48
C GLY A 27 -4.74 10.76 11.00
N THR A 28 -3.53 11.25 10.65
CA THR A 28 -3.16 11.59 9.26
C THR A 28 -3.27 10.38 8.33
N LEU A 29 -2.69 9.23 8.72
CA LEU A 29 -2.76 7.99 7.94
C LEU A 29 -4.19 7.50 7.76
N GLN A 30 -4.99 7.50 8.84
CA GLN A 30 -6.38 7.05 8.80
C GLN A 30 -7.20 7.93 7.84
N LYS A 31 -7.02 9.25 7.89
CA LYS A 31 -7.66 10.18 6.97
C LYS A 31 -7.23 9.93 5.52
N ALA A 32 -5.94 9.70 5.28
CA ALA A 32 -5.44 9.41 3.94
C ALA A 32 -6.00 8.08 3.38
N LEU A 33 -6.04 7.02 4.21
CA LEU A 33 -6.62 5.73 3.85
C LEU A 33 -8.12 5.81 3.56
N LEU A 34 -8.87 6.56 4.37
CA LEU A 34 -10.29 6.82 4.12
C LEU A 34 -10.47 7.62 2.82
N ALA A 35 -9.62 8.61 2.54
CA ALA A 35 -9.68 9.37 1.30
C ALA A 35 -9.44 8.51 0.05
N ILE A 36 -8.54 7.51 0.12
CA ILE A 36 -8.36 6.53 -0.97
C ILE A 36 -9.66 5.76 -1.19
N ALA A 37 -10.25 5.27 -0.10
CA ALA A 37 -11.45 4.47 -0.16
C ALA A 37 -12.69 5.23 -0.67
N ASP A 38 -12.79 6.52 -0.35
CA ASP A 38 -13.89 7.42 -0.71
C ASP A 38 -13.68 8.12 -2.07
N ALA A 39 -12.57 7.87 -2.77
CA ALA A 39 -12.28 8.49 -4.06
C ALA A 39 -13.38 8.18 -5.09
N ALA A 40 -14.09 9.21 -5.56
CA ALA A 40 -15.22 9.06 -6.49
C ALA A 40 -14.90 9.52 -7.92
N SER A 41 -13.75 10.16 -8.12
CA SER A 41 -13.30 10.72 -9.39
C SER A 41 -11.78 10.61 -9.54
N GLN A 42 -11.29 10.77 -10.76
CA GLN A 42 -9.86 10.84 -11.06
C GLN A 42 -9.12 11.84 -10.16
N ASP A 43 -9.65 13.06 -10.03
CA ASP A 43 -9.02 14.13 -9.24
C ASP A 43 -9.00 13.81 -7.74
N SER A 44 -10.07 13.19 -7.22
CA SER A 44 -10.08 12.74 -5.82
C SER A 44 -9.12 11.57 -5.60
N ALA A 45 -9.00 10.67 -6.57
CA ALA A 45 -8.10 9.52 -6.51
C ALA A 45 -6.64 9.94 -6.52
N TRP A 46 -6.26 10.86 -7.42
CA TRP A 46 -4.91 11.42 -7.47
C TRP A 46 -4.53 12.17 -6.20
N ARG A 47 -5.45 12.96 -5.63
CA ARG A 47 -5.20 13.66 -4.37
C ARG A 47 -5.04 12.68 -3.22
N ALA A 48 -5.92 11.68 -3.12
CA ALA A 48 -5.84 10.67 -2.07
C ALA A 48 -4.55 9.84 -2.18
N TYR A 49 -4.17 9.45 -3.40
CA TYR A 49 -2.91 8.77 -3.71
C TYR A 49 -1.70 9.56 -3.19
N ASN A 50 -1.56 10.83 -3.57
CA ASN A 50 -0.43 11.68 -3.14
C ASN A 50 -0.42 11.90 -1.62
N ASN A 51 -1.61 12.09 -1.03
CA ASN A 51 -1.75 12.26 0.41
C ASN A 51 -1.31 11.00 1.16
N LEU A 52 -1.66 9.82 0.66
CA LEU A 52 -1.24 8.58 1.30
C LEU A 52 0.27 8.36 1.18
N LEU A 53 0.86 8.57 0.00
CA LEU A 53 2.32 8.47 -0.16
C LEU A 53 3.07 9.42 0.76
N SER A 54 2.58 10.65 0.92
CA SER A 54 3.15 11.65 1.84
C SER A 54 2.92 11.27 3.32
N ALA A 55 1.83 10.59 3.64
CA ALA A 55 1.58 10.12 5.00
C ALA A 55 2.42 8.89 5.36
N THR A 56 2.85 8.09 4.38
CA THR A 56 3.69 6.91 4.59
C THR A 56 5.18 7.16 4.36
N GLY A 57 5.56 8.34 3.88
CA GLY A 57 6.87 8.56 3.31
C GLY A 57 7.15 10.00 2.88
N ASN A 58 8.32 10.22 2.31
CA ASN A 58 8.63 11.46 1.62
C ASN A 58 8.33 11.25 0.13
N ASN A 59 7.09 11.54 -0.26
CA ASN A 59 6.61 11.41 -1.64
C ASN A 59 7.49 12.19 -2.65
N HIS A 60 8.10 13.29 -2.22
CA HIS A 60 8.98 14.08 -3.08
C HIS A 60 10.36 13.45 -3.27
N ALA A 61 10.89 12.79 -2.25
CA ALA A 61 12.18 12.11 -2.31
C ALA A 61 12.09 10.66 -2.82
N GLY A 62 10.87 10.12 -2.96
CA GLY A 62 10.66 8.73 -3.33
C GLY A 62 11.09 7.78 -2.22
N THR A 63 10.73 8.07 -0.97
CA THR A 63 11.06 7.21 0.16
C THR A 63 9.86 6.89 1.05
N TYR A 64 9.94 5.79 1.80
CA TYR A 64 8.89 5.37 2.74
C TYR A 64 9.42 5.02 4.12
N TYR A 65 8.55 5.16 5.12
CA TYR A 65 8.79 4.80 6.51
C TYR A 65 8.22 3.41 6.83
N PRO A 66 8.62 2.76 7.96
CA PRO A 66 8.12 1.45 8.38
C PRO A 66 6.60 1.32 8.40
N VAL A 67 5.87 2.40 8.68
CA VAL A 67 4.40 2.39 8.66
C VAL A 67 3.79 1.96 7.32
N ALA A 68 4.53 2.10 6.21
CA ALA A 68 4.08 1.62 4.90
C ALA A 68 3.73 0.13 4.92
N VAL A 69 4.44 -0.69 5.70
CA VAL A 69 4.16 -2.12 5.86
C VAL A 69 2.77 -2.35 6.46
N ALA A 70 2.41 -1.59 7.49
CA ALA A 70 1.11 -1.69 8.16
C ALA A 70 -0.07 -1.22 7.29
N VAL A 71 0.20 -0.39 6.28
CA VAL A 71 -0.80 0.14 5.35
C VAL A 71 -1.21 -0.90 4.29
N VAL A 72 -0.30 -1.81 3.90
CA VAL A 72 -0.54 -2.77 2.81
C VAL A 72 -1.80 -3.63 3.01
N PRO A 73 -2.05 -4.25 4.18
CA PRO A 73 -3.26 -5.07 4.38
C PRO A 73 -4.54 -4.25 4.25
N ILE A 74 -4.51 -2.97 4.60
CA ILE A 74 -5.64 -2.06 4.49
C ILE A 74 -5.89 -1.69 3.03
N LEU A 75 -4.84 -1.39 2.26
CA LEU A 75 -4.95 -1.19 0.82
C LEU A 75 -5.47 -2.45 0.12
N GLY A 76 -5.07 -3.65 0.56
CA GLY A 76 -5.64 -4.91 0.08
C GLY A 76 -7.16 -4.97 0.22
N LYS A 77 -7.71 -4.52 1.36
CA LYS A 77 -9.17 -4.43 1.57
C LYS A 77 -9.82 -3.40 0.64
N VAL A 78 -9.19 -2.24 0.45
CA VAL A 78 -9.69 -1.22 -0.48
C VAL A 78 -9.67 -1.74 -1.92
N ILE A 79 -8.65 -2.47 -2.33
CA ILE A 79 -8.56 -3.08 -3.65
C ILE A 79 -9.60 -4.17 -3.83
N GLU A 80 -9.89 -4.96 -2.79
CA GLU A 80 -10.87 -6.03 -2.83
C GLU A 80 -12.31 -5.50 -2.94
N GLN A 81 -12.65 -4.47 -2.15
CA GLN A 81 -14.01 -3.93 -2.04
C GLN A 81 -14.27 -2.70 -2.90
N GLY A 82 -13.21 -2.04 -3.33
CA GLY A 82 -13.25 -0.78 -4.05
C GLY A 82 -13.62 -0.98 -5.51
N ARG A 83 -14.34 0.00 -6.04
CA ARG A 83 -14.57 0.14 -7.49
C ARG A 83 -13.39 0.91 -8.09
N ASP A 84 -13.47 1.13 -9.39
CA ASP A 84 -12.62 1.91 -10.29
C ASP A 84 -11.55 2.78 -9.61
N TRP A 85 -11.94 3.95 -9.09
CA TRP A 85 -11.01 4.96 -8.58
C TRP A 85 -10.33 4.60 -7.25
N PRO A 86 -11.03 4.10 -6.22
CA PRO A 86 -10.38 3.64 -4.99
C PRO A 86 -9.40 2.49 -5.23
N SER A 87 -9.81 1.50 -6.02
CA SER A 87 -8.93 0.38 -6.39
C SER A 87 -7.73 0.86 -7.20
N TRP A 88 -7.94 1.75 -8.16
CA TRP A 88 -6.85 2.34 -8.94
C TRP A 88 -5.84 3.07 -8.05
N ALA A 89 -6.30 3.96 -7.16
CA ALA A 89 -5.40 4.72 -6.29
C ALA A 89 -4.61 3.79 -5.36
N ALA A 90 -5.29 2.82 -4.74
CA ALA A 90 -4.64 1.86 -3.87
C ALA A 90 -3.59 0.99 -4.60
N LEU A 91 -3.89 0.51 -5.81
CA LEU A 91 -2.93 -0.25 -6.62
C LEU A 91 -1.69 0.58 -6.98
N ASN A 92 -1.86 1.86 -7.36
CA ASN A 92 -0.73 2.73 -7.71
C ASN A 92 0.14 3.05 -6.49
N VAL A 93 -0.46 3.26 -5.31
CA VAL A 93 0.32 3.40 -4.06
C VAL A 93 1.21 2.16 -3.84
N LEU A 94 0.66 0.95 -4.03
CA LEU A 94 1.45 -0.28 -3.89
C LEU A 94 2.57 -0.40 -4.94
N ILE A 95 2.33 0.07 -6.16
CA ILE A 95 3.36 0.08 -7.21
C ILE A 95 4.50 1.00 -6.83
N ASP A 96 4.22 2.26 -6.47
CA ASP A 96 5.30 3.21 -6.16
C ASP A 96 6.10 2.80 -4.93
N LEU A 97 5.40 2.38 -3.86
CA LEU A 97 6.05 1.89 -2.65
C LEU A 97 6.96 0.69 -2.91
N TYR A 98 6.63 -0.17 -3.88
CA TYR A 98 7.40 -1.39 -4.13
C TYR A 98 8.47 -1.22 -5.22
N CYS A 99 8.27 -0.30 -6.16
CA CYS A 99 9.04 -0.29 -7.41
C CYS A 99 9.80 1.00 -7.66
N SER A 100 9.41 2.08 -6.99
CA SER A 100 9.97 3.41 -7.26
C SER A 100 10.56 4.05 -6.01
N PHE A 101 10.16 3.59 -4.83
CA PHE A 101 10.58 4.18 -3.58
C PHE A 101 11.55 3.25 -2.83
N ASP A 102 12.41 3.87 -2.02
CA ASP A 102 13.32 3.20 -1.12
C ASP A 102 12.92 3.45 0.35
N PRO A 103 13.40 2.66 1.32
CA PRO A 103 13.26 3.03 2.73
C PRO A 103 13.90 4.40 3.00
N GLU A 104 13.25 5.22 3.82
CA GLU A 104 13.81 6.49 4.27
C GLU A 104 15.16 6.25 4.98
N PRO A 105 16.21 7.06 4.72
CA PRO A 105 17.49 6.94 5.39
C PRO A 105 17.36 6.94 6.92
N GLY A 106 17.93 5.92 7.56
CA GLY A 106 17.85 5.69 9.00
C GLY A 106 16.54 5.04 9.47
N GLN A 107 15.66 4.66 8.56
CA GLN A 107 14.40 3.95 8.81
C GLN A 107 14.33 2.59 8.12
N GLU A 108 15.48 2.01 7.73
CA GLU A 108 15.57 0.78 6.95
C GLU A 108 15.20 -0.48 7.75
N ILE A 109 15.22 -0.38 9.08
CA ILE A 109 14.88 -1.45 10.01
C ILE A 109 13.83 -1.00 11.01
N PHE A 110 13.01 -1.94 11.46
CA PHE A 110 12.00 -1.69 12.48
C PHE A 110 11.79 -2.92 13.36
N LEU A 111 11.17 -2.72 14.52
CA LEU A 111 10.73 -3.80 15.39
C LEU A 111 9.31 -4.20 14.97
N SER A 112 9.14 -5.42 14.46
CA SER A 112 7.84 -5.90 14.03
C SER A 112 6.95 -6.30 15.22
N SER A 113 5.70 -6.67 14.93
CA SER A 113 4.73 -7.11 15.95
C SER A 113 5.15 -8.40 16.67
N SER A 114 5.96 -9.25 16.03
CA SER A 114 6.59 -10.42 16.65
C SER A 114 7.83 -10.07 17.49
N ARG A 115 8.14 -8.78 17.65
CA ARG A 115 9.33 -8.27 18.35
C ARG A 115 10.64 -8.73 17.71
N THR A 116 10.62 -8.91 16.40
CA THR A 116 11.81 -9.22 15.59
C THR A 116 12.25 -7.97 14.85
N VAL A 117 13.56 -7.75 14.76
CA VAL A 117 14.12 -6.67 13.94
C VAL A 117 14.09 -7.12 12.49
N GLU A 118 13.42 -6.35 11.65
CA GLU A 118 13.20 -6.68 10.25
C GLU A 118 13.62 -5.52 9.34
N ARG A 119 14.05 -5.85 8.12
CA ARG A 119 14.26 -4.86 7.06
C ARG A 119 12.91 -4.44 6.50
N VAL A 120 12.64 -3.14 6.46
CA VAL A 120 11.35 -2.60 6.01
C VAL A 120 11.06 -3.01 4.56
N GLU A 121 12.04 -2.92 3.68
CA GLU A 121 11.94 -3.31 2.27
C GLU A 121 11.46 -4.77 2.11
N ALA A 122 12.07 -5.70 2.86
CA ALA A 122 11.71 -7.11 2.82
C ALA A 122 10.28 -7.33 3.36
N ALA A 123 9.95 -6.72 4.51
CA ALA A 123 8.62 -6.82 5.10
C ALA A 123 7.53 -6.21 4.20
N LEU A 124 7.83 -5.10 3.53
CA LEU A 124 6.93 -4.46 2.56
C LEU A 124 6.71 -5.37 1.35
N GLY A 125 7.79 -5.92 0.79
CA GLY A 125 7.73 -6.85 -0.34
C GLY A 125 6.95 -8.14 -0.02
N GLU A 126 7.09 -8.67 1.20
CA GLU A 126 6.31 -9.80 1.70
C GLU A 126 4.84 -9.43 1.86
N ALA A 127 4.54 -8.29 2.48
CA ALA A 127 3.18 -7.80 2.66
C ALA A 127 2.47 -7.61 1.31
N ILE A 128 3.12 -7.02 0.31
CA ILE A 128 2.57 -6.84 -1.04
C ILE A 128 2.45 -8.18 -1.76
N SER A 129 3.44 -9.07 -1.63
CA SER A 129 3.39 -10.43 -2.17
C SER A 129 2.23 -11.25 -1.60
N SER A 130 1.84 -11.02 -0.35
CA SER A 130 0.69 -11.70 0.26
C SER A 130 -0.64 -11.39 -0.47
N LEU A 131 -0.72 -10.25 -1.16
CA LEU A 131 -1.88 -9.83 -1.95
C LEU A 131 -1.93 -10.44 -3.36
N ARG A 132 -0.94 -11.25 -3.78
CA ARG A 132 -0.92 -11.91 -5.10
C ARG A 132 -2.22 -12.63 -5.47
N PRO A 133 -2.90 -13.38 -4.59
CA PRO A 133 -4.18 -14.01 -4.93
C PRO A 133 -5.25 -12.99 -5.32
N LEU A 134 -5.30 -11.84 -4.65
CA LEU A 134 -6.22 -10.75 -4.98
C LEU A 134 -5.89 -10.14 -6.35
N PHE A 135 -4.62 -9.85 -6.63
CA PHE A 135 -4.21 -9.32 -7.93
C PHE A 135 -4.55 -10.29 -9.08
N LYS A 136 -4.36 -11.60 -8.87
CA LYS A 136 -4.75 -12.63 -9.84
C LYS A 136 -6.26 -12.59 -10.12
N ARG A 137 -7.11 -12.48 -9.09
CA ARG A 137 -8.57 -12.40 -9.31
C ARG A 137 -8.92 -11.20 -10.18
N ILE A 138 -8.40 -10.02 -9.86
CA ILE A 138 -8.66 -8.79 -10.61
C ILE A 138 -8.15 -8.88 -12.05
N ALA A 139 -6.96 -9.43 -12.26
CA ALA A 139 -6.35 -9.56 -13.58
C ALA A 139 -7.16 -10.45 -14.54
N HIS A 140 -7.90 -11.44 -14.01
CA HIS A 140 -8.68 -12.41 -14.78
C HIS A 140 -10.18 -12.16 -14.77
N ASP A 141 -10.66 -11.19 -14.00
CA ASP A 141 -12.09 -10.84 -13.95
C ASP A 141 -12.48 -10.05 -15.21
N PRO A 142 -13.33 -10.58 -16.10
CA PRO A 142 -13.78 -9.88 -17.30
C PRO A 142 -14.62 -8.64 -17.00
N GLY A 143 -15.24 -8.55 -15.81
CA GLY A 143 -16.00 -7.40 -15.34
C GLY A 143 -15.16 -6.27 -14.73
N SER A 144 -13.86 -6.51 -14.48
CA SER A 144 -12.97 -5.48 -13.97
C SER A 144 -12.63 -4.42 -15.03
N GLU A 145 -12.72 -3.15 -14.67
CA GLU A 145 -12.37 -2.04 -15.58
C GLU A 145 -10.91 -2.09 -16.04
N GLY A 146 -10.66 -1.57 -17.25
CA GLY A 146 -9.37 -1.66 -17.93
C GLY A 146 -8.18 -1.15 -17.10
N LYS A 147 -8.36 -0.02 -16.38
CA LYS A 147 -7.28 0.57 -15.54
C LYS A 147 -6.94 -0.28 -14.32
N ARG A 148 -7.97 -0.78 -13.61
CA ARG A 148 -7.81 -1.65 -12.44
C ARG A 148 -7.15 -2.97 -12.83
N ARG A 149 -7.60 -3.57 -13.94
CA ARG A 149 -7.00 -4.80 -14.48
C ARG A 149 -5.55 -4.61 -14.88
N ALA A 150 -5.22 -3.52 -15.59
CA ALA A 150 -3.86 -3.22 -16.03
C ALA A 150 -2.89 -3.08 -14.83
N ALA A 151 -3.25 -2.31 -13.82
CA ALA A 151 -2.42 -2.14 -12.62
C ALA A 151 -2.22 -3.45 -11.84
N ALA A 152 -3.26 -4.29 -11.74
CA ALA A 152 -3.11 -5.61 -11.12
C ALA A 152 -2.18 -6.55 -11.93
N GLN A 153 -2.25 -6.49 -13.26
CA GLN A 153 -1.35 -7.25 -14.14
C GLN A 153 0.09 -6.77 -14.04
N GLU A 154 0.30 -5.46 -13.90
CA GLU A 154 1.62 -4.85 -13.69
C GLU A 154 2.25 -5.34 -12.38
N LEU A 155 1.54 -5.24 -11.25
CA LEU A 155 2.02 -5.79 -9.97
C LEU A 155 2.37 -7.27 -10.07
N LEU A 156 1.55 -8.08 -10.75
CA LEU A 156 1.86 -9.50 -10.94
C LEU A 156 3.13 -9.74 -11.75
N LYS A 157 3.40 -8.93 -12.78
CA LYS A 157 4.63 -9.03 -13.58
C LYS A 157 5.85 -8.70 -12.73
N ILE A 158 5.81 -7.58 -12.02
CA ILE A 158 6.89 -7.11 -11.14
C ILE A 158 7.21 -8.17 -10.09
N LEU A 159 6.18 -8.61 -9.36
CA LEU A 159 6.31 -9.63 -8.32
C LEU A 159 6.81 -10.99 -8.84
N SER A 160 6.66 -11.27 -10.14
CA SER A 160 7.19 -12.50 -10.76
C SER A 160 8.66 -12.35 -11.14
N ALA A 161 9.07 -11.17 -11.59
CA ALA A 161 10.47 -10.86 -11.90
C ALA A 161 11.36 -10.90 -10.65
N SER A 162 10.94 -10.26 -9.55
CA SER A 162 11.71 -10.21 -8.30
C SER A 162 11.96 -11.60 -7.68
N ARG A 163 11.09 -12.59 -7.95
CA ARG A 163 11.25 -13.97 -7.44
C ARG A 163 12.34 -14.75 -8.19
N GLN A 164 12.60 -14.41 -9.45
CA GLN A 164 13.63 -15.05 -10.26
C GLN A 164 15.03 -14.59 -9.84
N GLU A 165 15.17 -13.34 -9.41
CA GLU A 165 16.44 -12.78 -8.91
C GLU A 165 16.83 -13.36 -7.54
N SER A 166 15.88 -13.60 -6.65
CA SER A 166 16.15 -14.22 -5.33
C SER A 166 16.47 -15.72 -5.37
N SER A 167 16.36 -16.39 -6.53
CA SER A 167 16.64 -17.83 -6.68
C SER A 167 18.05 -18.13 -7.23
N ILE A 168 18.89 -17.11 -7.43
CA ILE A 168 20.25 -17.23 -8.01
C ILE A 168 21.34 -16.87 -6.97
N SER A 169 20.98 -16.59 -5.71
CA SER A 169 21.93 -16.29 -4.62
C SER A 169 22.08 -17.44 -3.64
#